data_AF-A0A8C4ZQT7-F1
#
_entry.id   AF-A0A8C4ZQT7-F1
#
_cell.length_a   1.000
_cell.length_b   1.000
_cell.length_c   1.000
_cell.angle_alpha   90.00
_cell.angle_beta   90.00
_cell.angle_gamma   90.00
#
_symmetry.space_group_name_H-M   'P 1'
#
loop_
_entity.id
_entity.type
_entity.pdbx_description
1 polymer ?
#
loop_
_entity_poly.entity_id
_entity_poly.type
_entity_poly.pdbx_seq_one_letter_code
_entity_poly.pdbx_strand_id
1 'polypeptide(L)'
;MSETMAEEKYKFEQNFSFTPLLNKTPSFLQNKASLELLMKWSMLGRISVQYYSFDQSFYPYNSRNFALMFFKDPQVVSHLKKMTAGAWVPLDSPLLCVDVEVVPCSRVSMDLLDPIYYCRQILSPSGNVVKCFHDLYPDYDELRRALQEEESEHYDVIGREERGEFLFRIFKHLCLGGELCQYEDTIAPYAQLTKLIYKDLISVQKDPQSMGISVVSTVLKVCAQDETGSCYPGRGDEEQTFAYLIVDPFKRHVCLFYHCYGVGSFTL
;
A
#
# COMPACT_ATOMS: atom_id res chain seq x y z
N MET A 1 21.02 49.90 -25.01
CA MET A 1 21.51 48.69 -25.69
C MET A 1 22.34 47.93 -24.68
N SER A 2 21.99 46.77 -24.18
CA SER A 2 20.87 45.88 -24.50
C SER A 2 21.00 44.71 -23.53
N GLU A 3 19.88 44.39 -22.90
CA GLU A 3 19.38 43.00 -22.79
C GLU A 3 20.06 42.11 -21.76
N THR A 4 19.41 41.84 -20.62
CA THR A 4 18.44 40.72 -20.43
C THR A 4 19.12 39.38 -20.74
N MET A 5 19.20 38.41 -19.84
CA MET A 5 18.16 37.87 -18.98
C MET A 5 18.86 37.30 -17.75
N ALA A 6 18.46 37.66 -16.53
CA ALA A 6 17.58 36.78 -15.77
C ALA A 6 18.02 35.32 -15.94
N GLU A 7 19.11 34.96 -15.26
CA GLU A 7 19.41 33.56 -14.94
C GLU A 7 18.10 32.92 -14.48
N GLU A 8 17.66 31.93 -15.26
CA GLU A 8 16.34 31.32 -15.25
C GLU A 8 16.02 30.74 -13.87
N LYS A 9 15.55 31.61 -12.99
CA LYS A 9 14.90 31.28 -11.73
C LYS A 9 13.45 30.90 -12.02
N TYR A 10 13.27 29.87 -12.83
CA TYR A 10 11.98 29.21 -13.07
C TYR A 10 12.15 27.70 -12.93
N LYS A 11 12.56 27.25 -11.75
CA LYS A 11 11.97 26.00 -11.26
C LYS A 11 10.50 26.34 -11.03
N PHE A 12 9.64 25.98 -11.97
CA PHE A 12 8.20 25.90 -11.73
C PHE A 12 8.03 24.91 -10.57
N GLU A 13 8.03 25.40 -9.33
CA GLU A 13 7.48 24.68 -8.21
C GLU A 13 5.98 24.55 -8.52
N GLN A 14 5.62 23.43 -9.15
CA GLN A 14 4.23 23.08 -9.39
C GLN A 14 3.56 22.94 -8.04
N ASN A 15 2.73 23.91 -7.67
CA ASN A 15 1.88 23.80 -6.50
C ASN A 15 0.66 22.95 -6.88
N PHE A 16 0.56 21.78 -6.26
CA PHE A 16 -0.62 20.92 -6.36
C PHE A 16 -1.67 21.38 -5.34
N SER A 17 -2.93 21.41 -5.76
CA SER A 17 -4.08 21.52 -4.88
C SER A 17 -4.87 20.21 -4.91
N PHE A 18 -5.32 19.75 -3.75
CA PHE A 18 -6.01 18.46 -3.64
C PHE A 18 -7.46 18.64 -3.22
N THR A 19 -8.37 17.90 -3.85
CA THR A 19 -9.80 17.91 -3.49
C THR A 19 -10.27 16.51 -3.13
N PRO A 20 -10.84 16.28 -1.92
CA PRO A 20 -11.29 14.96 -1.50
C PRO A 20 -12.48 14.47 -2.34
N LEU A 21 -12.45 13.20 -2.72
CA LEU A 21 -13.49 12.51 -3.48
C LEU A 21 -14.29 11.58 -2.55
N LEU A 22 -15.14 12.18 -1.71
CA LEU A 22 -15.86 11.50 -0.62
C LEU A 22 -16.84 10.40 -1.08
N ASN A 23 -17.31 10.48 -2.33
CA ASN A 23 -18.27 9.52 -2.89
C ASN A 23 -17.60 8.27 -3.49
N LYS A 24 -16.27 8.18 -3.42
CA LYS A 24 -15.51 7.07 -4.00
C LYS A 24 -15.03 6.15 -2.89
N THR A 25 -15.51 4.92 -2.92
CA THR A 25 -15.12 3.86 -1.99
C THR A 25 -14.70 2.63 -2.81
N PRO A 26 -13.59 1.95 -2.48
CA PRO A 26 -13.20 0.76 -3.21
C PRO A 26 -14.16 -0.39 -2.92
N SER A 27 -14.33 -1.30 -3.90
CA SER A 27 -15.28 -2.41 -3.81
C SER A 27 -14.91 -3.40 -2.71
N PHE A 28 -13.61 -3.60 -2.43
CA PHE A 28 -13.16 -4.48 -1.34
C PHE A 28 -13.53 -3.98 0.08
N LEU A 29 -13.86 -2.69 0.24
CA LEU A 29 -14.37 -2.13 1.50
C LEU A 29 -15.91 -2.07 1.56
N GLN A 30 -16.59 -2.59 0.54
CA GLN A 30 -18.06 -2.64 0.47
C GLN A 30 -18.58 -4.08 0.42
N ASN A 31 -17.80 -4.99 -0.14
CA ASN A 31 -18.17 -6.39 -0.24
C ASN A 31 -18.10 -7.08 1.13
N LYS A 32 -19.22 -7.67 1.55
CA LYS A 32 -19.32 -8.40 2.82
C LYS A 32 -18.25 -9.48 3.00
N ALA A 33 -17.96 -10.29 1.97
CA ALA A 33 -16.95 -11.35 2.06
C ALA A 33 -15.54 -10.77 2.29
N SER A 34 -15.22 -9.64 1.64
CA SER A 34 -13.95 -8.94 1.88
C SER A 34 -13.88 -8.36 3.29
N LEU A 35 -14.96 -7.76 3.77
CA LEU A 35 -15.03 -7.22 5.13
C LEU A 35 -14.93 -8.31 6.21
N GLU A 36 -15.53 -9.48 5.97
CA GLU A 36 -15.40 -10.66 6.85
C GLU A 36 -13.94 -11.14 6.94
N LEU A 37 -13.22 -11.20 5.81
CA LEU A 37 -11.79 -11.52 5.82
C LEU A 37 -10.97 -10.46 6.55
N LEU A 38 -11.21 -9.17 6.28
CA LEU A 38 -10.51 -8.07 6.97
C LEU A 38 -10.80 -8.06 8.47
N MET A 39 -12.02 -8.42 8.89
CA MET A 39 -12.38 -8.60 10.30
C MET A 39 -11.60 -9.76 10.91
N LYS A 40 -11.61 -10.92 10.24
CA LYS A 40 -10.88 -12.12 10.64
C LYS A 40 -9.37 -11.86 10.79
N TRP A 41 -8.79 -11.07 9.90
CA TRP A 41 -7.37 -10.72 9.91
C TRP A 41 -7.05 -9.49 10.79
N SER A 42 -8.00 -9.00 11.58
CA SER A 42 -7.83 -7.84 12.48
C SER A 42 -7.43 -6.53 11.76
N MET A 43 -7.76 -6.41 10.48
CA MET A 43 -7.48 -5.23 9.65
C MET A 43 -8.69 -4.32 9.47
N LEU A 44 -9.91 -4.81 9.71
CA LEU A 44 -11.14 -4.02 9.56
C LEU A 44 -11.11 -2.78 10.48
N GLY A 45 -11.46 -1.62 9.93
CA GLY A 45 -11.42 -0.34 10.65
C GLY A 45 -10.01 0.22 10.88
N ARG A 46 -8.96 -0.50 10.43
CA ARG A 46 -7.55 -0.07 10.45
C ARG A 46 -6.96 0.10 9.06
N ILE A 47 -7.44 -0.68 8.10
CA ILE A 47 -7.16 -0.50 6.68
C ILE A 47 -8.12 0.55 6.10
N SER A 48 -7.60 1.45 5.29
CA SER A 48 -8.39 2.57 4.78
C SER A 48 -7.89 3.05 3.43
N VAL A 49 -8.83 3.60 2.66
CA VAL A 49 -8.59 4.18 1.35
C VAL A 49 -9.27 5.54 1.28
N GLN A 50 -8.52 6.57 0.89
CA GLN A 50 -9.03 7.91 0.64
C GLN A 50 -8.65 8.33 -0.78
N TYR A 51 -9.57 8.97 -1.51
CA TYR A 51 -9.33 9.43 -2.87
C TYR A 51 -9.34 10.95 -2.92
N TYR A 52 -8.44 11.51 -3.73
CA TYR A 52 -8.35 12.93 -4.00
C TYR A 52 -8.14 13.16 -5.49
N SER A 53 -8.68 14.24 -6.04
CA SER A 53 -8.26 14.78 -7.33
C SER A 53 -7.19 15.84 -7.14
N PHE A 54 -6.40 16.08 -8.18
CA PHE A 54 -5.39 17.15 -8.21
C PHE A 54 -5.43 17.92 -9.54
N ASP A 55 -4.96 19.17 -9.52
CA ASP A 55 -5.15 20.14 -10.60
C ASP A 55 -4.01 20.16 -11.64
N GLN A 56 -2.78 19.86 -11.23
CA GLN A 56 -1.59 19.90 -12.09
C GLN A 56 -1.22 18.55 -12.72
N SER A 57 -0.34 18.54 -13.72
CA SER A 57 0.17 17.29 -14.30
C SER A 57 1.23 16.66 -13.38
N PHE A 58 1.08 15.37 -13.10
CA PHE A 58 2.03 14.61 -12.29
C PHE A 58 3.12 13.99 -13.18
N TYR A 59 4.38 14.09 -12.73
CA TYR A 59 5.52 13.42 -13.35
C TYR A 59 6.29 12.61 -12.30
N PRO A 60 6.71 11.36 -12.60
CA PRO A 60 7.36 10.49 -11.60
C PRO A 60 8.61 11.06 -10.94
N TYR A 61 9.41 11.88 -11.63
CA TYR A 61 10.58 12.53 -11.02
C TYR A 61 10.21 13.53 -9.91
N ASN A 62 8.96 14.02 -9.88
CA ASN A 62 8.44 14.98 -8.90
C ASN A 62 7.79 14.30 -7.68
N SER A 63 7.92 12.97 -7.55
CA SER A 63 7.20 12.17 -6.53
C SER A 63 7.39 12.67 -5.10
N ARG A 64 8.63 13.04 -4.73
CA ARG A 64 8.94 13.53 -3.38
C ARG A 64 8.21 14.84 -3.05
N ASN A 65 8.26 15.79 -3.98
CA ASN A 65 7.60 17.08 -3.80
C ASN A 65 6.07 16.94 -3.87
N PHE A 66 5.54 16.10 -4.76
CA PHE A 66 4.12 15.79 -4.82
C PHE A 66 3.60 15.23 -3.48
N ALA A 67 4.29 14.25 -2.88
CA ALA A 67 3.93 13.71 -1.58
C ALA A 67 4.02 14.77 -0.46
N LEU A 68 5.08 15.59 -0.46
CA LEU A 68 5.22 16.68 0.51
C LEU A 68 4.06 17.69 0.41
N MET A 69 3.66 18.06 -0.81
CA MET A 69 2.53 18.97 -1.03
C MET A 69 1.20 18.32 -0.64
N PHE A 70 1.00 17.04 -0.95
CA PHE A 70 -0.18 16.29 -0.53
C PHE A 70 -0.37 16.33 0.98
N PHE A 71 0.68 16.03 1.75
CA PHE A 71 0.62 16.03 3.22
C PHE A 71 0.61 17.43 3.85
N LYS A 72 0.87 18.50 3.08
CA LYS A 72 0.76 19.89 3.54
C LYS A 72 -0.55 20.57 3.11
N ASP A 73 -1.31 19.94 2.24
CA ASP A 73 -2.57 20.50 1.74
C ASP A 73 -3.62 20.54 2.86
N PRO A 74 -4.24 21.70 3.15
CA PRO A 74 -5.22 21.82 4.24
C PRO A 74 -6.46 20.92 4.07
N GLN A 75 -6.89 20.66 2.83
CA GLN A 75 -8.01 19.76 2.56
C GLN A 75 -7.61 18.30 2.82
N VAL A 76 -6.37 17.92 2.56
CA VAL A 76 -5.86 16.59 2.90
C VAL A 76 -5.71 16.46 4.42
N VAL A 77 -4.96 17.36 5.06
CA VAL A 77 -4.66 17.31 6.50
C VAL A 77 -5.92 17.21 7.36
N SER A 78 -6.97 17.97 7.02
CA SER A 78 -8.26 17.93 7.74
C SER A 78 -8.99 16.58 7.68
N HIS A 79 -8.65 15.71 6.72
CA HIS A 79 -9.21 14.36 6.57
C HIS A 79 -8.24 13.25 7.00
N LEU A 80 -6.96 13.57 7.23
CA LEU A 80 -5.98 12.59 7.71
C LEU A 80 -6.22 12.26 9.17
N LYS A 81 -6.22 10.96 9.46
CA LYS A 81 -6.27 10.43 10.82
C LYS A 81 -5.08 9.50 11.03
N LYS A 82 -4.49 9.57 12.22
CA LYS A 82 -3.49 8.62 12.69
C LYS A 82 -4.05 7.82 13.85
N MET A 83 -3.55 6.60 14.03
CA MET A 83 -3.90 5.78 15.19
C MET A 83 -2.99 6.16 16.36
N THR A 84 -3.54 6.52 17.51
CA THR A 84 -2.79 6.76 18.74
C THR A 84 -3.51 6.08 19.90
N ALA A 85 -2.81 5.18 20.60
CA ALA A 85 -3.35 4.42 21.73
C ALA A 85 -4.72 3.74 21.43
N GLY A 86 -4.89 3.21 20.20
CA GLY A 86 -6.11 2.53 19.77
C GLY A 86 -7.27 3.44 19.33
N ALA A 87 -7.08 4.76 19.32
CA ALA A 87 -8.07 5.72 18.83
C ALA A 87 -7.59 6.46 17.58
N TRP A 88 -8.53 6.73 16.67
CA TRP A 88 -8.30 7.60 15.53
C TRP A 88 -8.28 9.06 15.97
N VAL A 89 -7.14 9.72 15.81
CA VAL A 89 -6.96 11.14 16.11
C VAL A 89 -6.55 11.91 14.86
N PRO A 90 -6.90 13.20 14.73
CA PRO A 90 -6.44 14.02 13.61
C PRO A 90 -4.91 14.13 13.56
N LEU A 91 -4.38 14.35 12.35
CA LEU A 91 -2.96 14.64 12.14
C LEU A 91 -2.68 16.12 12.43
N ASP A 92 -2.70 16.51 13.71
CA ASP A 92 -2.59 17.92 14.15
C ASP A 92 -1.14 18.43 14.30
N SER A 93 -0.12 17.59 14.06
CA SER A 93 1.28 17.99 14.19
C SER A 93 1.84 18.57 12.88
N PRO A 94 2.63 19.66 12.95
CA PRO A 94 3.30 20.19 11.77
C PRO A 94 4.31 19.16 11.25
N LEU A 95 4.16 18.78 9.98
CA LEU A 95 5.05 17.82 9.35
C LEU A 95 6.39 18.48 8.98
N LEU A 96 7.49 17.83 9.37
CA LEU A 96 8.84 18.24 9.02
C LEU A 96 9.21 17.76 7.63
N CYS A 97 8.97 16.48 7.35
CA CYS A 97 9.28 15.87 6.06
C CYS A 97 8.34 14.70 5.76
N VAL A 98 8.41 14.27 4.50
CA VAL A 98 7.77 13.05 4.02
C VAL A 98 8.84 12.22 3.33
N ASP A 99 9.05 11.01 3.82
CA ASP A 99 9.87 10.02 3.14
C ASP A 99 9.06 9.34 2.06
N VAL A 100 9.71 9.11 0.93
CA VAL A 100 9.09 8.57 -0.27
C VAL A 100 9.98 7.50 -0.86
N GLU A 101 9.43 6.30 -1.00
CA GLU A 101 10.01 5.18 -1.73
C GLU A 101 9.14 4.92 -2.97
N VAL A 102 9.73 4.96 -4.16
CA VAL A 102 9.03 4.58 -5.40
C VAL A 102 8.92 3.07 -5.44
N VAL A 103 7.69 2.55 -5.45
CA VAL A 103 7.43 1.11 -5.43
C VAL A 103 7.19 0.63 -6.86
N PRO A 104 7.96 -0.37 -7.35
CA PRO A 104 7.69 -1.01 -8.63
C PRO A 104 6.24 -1.49 -8.72
N CYS A 105 5.58 -1.17 -9.83
CA CYS A 105 4.20 -1.56 -10.09
C CYS A 105 4.04 -1.81 -11.59
N SER A 106 4.53 -2.97 -12.02
CA SER A 106 4.58 -3.34 -13.45
C SER A 106 3.68 -4.52 -13.80
N ARG A 107 3.32 -5.33 -12.80
CA ARG A 107 2.61 -6.60 -12.99
C ARG A 107 1.12 -6.40 -13.27
N VAL A 108 0.62 -6.94 -14.37
CA VAL A 108 -0.80 -6.90 -14.77
C VAL A 108 -1.55 -8.21 -14.46
N SER A 109 -0.88 -9.12 -13.77
CA SER A 109 -1.22 -10.52 -13.60
C SER A 109 -0.80 -10.98 -12.20
N MET A 110 -1.39 -12.08 -11.70
CA MET A 110 -1.09 -12.66 -10.38
C MET A 110 0.03 -13.71 -10.43
N ASP A 111 0.60 -13.94 -11.61
CA ASP A 111 1.65 -14.94 -11.91
C ASP A 111 2.91 -14.80 -11.06
N LEU A 112 3.21 -13.60 -10.55
CA LEU A 112 4.32 -13.43 -9.59
C LEU A 112 4.16 -14.25 -8.30
N LEU A 113 2.95 -14.73 -7.98
CA LEU A 113 2.71 -15.62 -6.84
C LEU A 113 2.82 -17.10 -7.20
N ASP A 114 2.88 -17.45 -8.49
CA ASP A 114 2.98 -18.83 -8.98
C ASP A 114 4.13 -19.63 -8.33
N PRO A 115 5.33 -19.05 -8.09
CA PRO A 115 6.40 -19.77 -7.39
C PRO A 115 5.98 -20.34 -6.03
N ILE A 116 5.09 -19.66 -5.29
CA ILE A 116 4.57 -20.16 -4.00
C ILE A 116 3.74 -21.43 -4.23
N TYR A 117 2.90 -21.47 -5.26
CA TYR A 117 2.06 -22.63 -5.61
C TYR A 117 2.87 -23.87 -6.01
N TYR A 118 4.09 -23.68 -6.52
CA TYR A 118 4.98 -24.77 -6.90
C TYR A 118 5.90 -25.23 -5.76
N CYS A 119 6.13 -24.41 -4.74
CA CYS A 119 6.94 -24.76 -3.59
C CYS A 119 6.17 -25.65 -2.60
N ARG A 120 6.51 -26.95 -2.58
CA ARG A 120 5.82 -27.96 -1.74
C ARG A 120 6.12 -27.84 -0.25
N GLN A 121 7.19 -27.13 0.09
CA GLN A 121 7.54 -26.81 1.47
C GLN A 121 6.68 -25.68 2.01
N ILE A 122 6.16 -24.77 1.17
CA ILE A 122 5.23 -23.71 1.58
C ILE A 122 3.78 -24.18 1.48
N LEU A 123 3.40 -24.79 0.35
CA LEU A 123 2.03 -25.20 0.07
C LEU A 123 1.93 -26.69 -0.27
N SER A 124 0.98 -27.37 0.37
CA SER A 124 0.61 -28.73 -0.01
C SER A 124 0.03 -28.79 -1.43
N PRO A 125 -0.05 -29.98 -2.06
CA PRO A 125 -0.72 -30.13 -3.36
C PRO A 125 -2.20 -29.70 -3.36
N SER A 126 -2.87 -29.70 -2.20
CA SER A 126 -4.25 -29.22 -2.03
C SER A 126 -4.35 -27.70 -1.83
N GLY A 127 -3.22 -26.98 -1.80
CA GLY A 127 -3.17 -25.53 -1.57
C GLY A 127 -3.23 -25.13 -0.09
N ASN A 128 -3.05 -26.09 0.82
CA ASN A 128 -2.99 -25.80 2.25
C ASN A 128 -1.60 -25.28 2.61
N VAL A 129 -1.54 -24.30 3.50
CA VAL A 129 -0.31 -23.75 4.03
C VAL A 129 0.34 -24.76 4.97
N VAL A 130 1.62 -25.06 4.73
CA VAL A 130 2.40 -25.97 5.56
C VAL A 130 2.73 -25.26 6.87
N LYS A 131 2.42 -25.91 8.00
CA LYS A 131 2.76 -25.41 9.34
C LYS A 131 4.24 -25.65 9.63
N CYS A 132 4.86 -24.77 10.42
CA CYS A 132 6.26 -24.89 10.80
C CYS A 132 6.44 -24.75 12.31
N PHE A 133 7.57 -25.26 12.82
CA PHE A 133 8.00 -24.97 14.17
C PHE A 133 8.77 -23.66 14.17
N HIS A 134 8.23 -22.63 14.83
CA HIS A 134 8.88 -21.35 15.01
C HIS A 134 9.18 -21.14 16.50
N ASP A 135 10.40 -20.70 16.82
CA ASP A 135 10.90 -20.65 18.19
C ASP A 135 10.07 -19.74 19.11
N LEU A 136 9.54 -18.65 18.57
CA LEU A 136 8.74 -17.66 19.31
C LEU A 136 7.22 -17.84 19.21
N TYR A 137 6.74 -18.52 18.16
CA TYR A 137 5.32 -18.50 17.78
C TYR A 137 4.81 -19.93 17.54
N PRO A 138 4.00 -20.49 18.45
CA PRO A 138 3.54 -21.88 18.34
C PRO A 138 2.65 -22.16 17.13
N ASP A 139 1.89 -21.17 16.65
CA ASP A 139 1.02 -21.26 15.48
C ASP A 139 1.59 -20.40 14.34
N TYR A 140 2.76 -20.81 13.85
CA TYR A 140 3.43 -20.22 12.70
C TYR A 140 3.35 -21.14 11.48
N ASP A 141 3.62 -20.60 10.29
CA ASP A 141 3.55 -21.35 9.04
C ASP A 141 4.62 -20.92 8.04
N GLU A 142 4.87 -21.81 7.08
CA GLU A 142 5.92 -21.67 6.08
C GLU A 142 5.68 -20.51 5.13
N LEU A 143 4.41 -20.12 4.92
CA LEU A 143 4.09 -18.97 4.07
C LEU A 143 4.52 -17.68 4.74
N ARG A 144 4.13 -17.44 6.01
CA ARG A 144 4.55 -16.26 6.75
C ARG A 144 6.06 -16.20 6.93
N ARG A 145 6.68 -17.35 7.21
CA ARG A 145 8.13 -17.48 7.30
C ARG A 145 8.83 -17.04 6.02
N ALA A 146 8.41 -17.56 4.86
CA ALA A 146 8.96 -17.16 3.56
C ALA A 146 8.70 -15.68 3.20
N LEU A 147 7.64 -15.08 3.74
CA LEU A 147 7.28 -13.68 3.48
C LEU A 147 8.02 -12.69 4.40
N GLN A 148 8.36 -13.07 5.63
CA GLN A 148 8.88 -12.16 6.65
C GLN A 148 10.35 -12.39 7.01
N GLU A 149 10.82 -13.64 7.02
CA GLU A 149 12.16 -13.98 7.52
C GLU A 149 13.16 -14.11 6.37
N GLU A 150 14.10 -13.16 6.28
CA GLU A 150 15.15 -13.17 5.24
C GLU A 150 16.10 -14.38 5.35
N GLU A 151 16.20 -14.97 6.53
CA GLU A 151 17.02 -16.16 6.80
C GLU A 151 16.29 -17.47 6.45
N SER A 152 15.02 -17.41 6.07
CA SER A 152 14.26 -18.59 5.67
C SER A 152 14.83 -19.22 4.40
N GLU A 153 14.95 -20.55 4.38
CA GLU A 153 15.31 -21.33 3.19
C GLU A 153 14.37 -21.09 2.00
N HIS A 154 13.18 -20.53 2.26
CA HIS A 154 12.14 -20.30 1.26
C HIS A 154 11.91 -18.82 0.96
N TYR A 155 12.71 -17.92 1.52
CA TYR A 155 12.60 -16.48 1.28
C TYR A 155 12.72 -16.13 -0.22
N ASP A 156 13.69 -16.75 -0.89
CA ASP A 156 13.99 -16.51 -2.32
C ASP A 156 13.07 -17.29 -3.29
N VAL A 157 12.06 -18.00 -2.79
CA VAL A 157 11.01 -18.60 -3.66
C VAL A 157 10.36 -17.52 -4.53
N ILE A 158 10.20 -16.32 -3.98
CA ILE A 158 9.87 -15.13 -4.75
C ILE A 158 11.14 -14.29 -4.89
N GLY A 159 11.52 -14.01 -6.13
CA GLY A 159 12.72 -13.25 -6.46
C GLY A 159 12.72 -11.85 -5.84
N ARG A 160 13.92 -11.33 -5.57
CA ARG A 160 14.11 -10.04 -4.89
C ARG A 160 13.39 -8.87 -5.59
N GLU A 161 13.35 -8.88 -6.92
CA GLU A 161 12.64 -7.86 -7.70
C GLU A 161 11.13 -7.99 -7.55
N GLU A 162 10.59 -9.21 -7.63
CA GLU A 162 9.17 -9.51 -7.42
C GLU A 162 8.71 -9.15 -6.00
N ARG A 163 9.56 -9.35 -4.98
CA ARG A 163 9.25 -8.92 -3.60
C ARG A 163 9.12 -7.40 -3.49
N GLY A 164 9.74 -6.66 -4.40
CA GLY A 164 9.63 -5.21 -4.49
C GLY A 164 8.30 -4.74 -5.08
N GLU A 165 7.63 -5.55 -5.90
CA GLU A 165 6.41 -5.18 -6.63
C GLU A 165 5.23 -4.91 -5.69
N PHE A 166 4.45 -3.87 -6.01
CA PHE A 166 3.32 -3.45 -5.20
C PHE A 166 2.27 -4.57 -5.00
N LEU A 167 2.06 -5.40 -6.01
CA LEU A 167 1.15 -6.55 -5.92
C LEU A 167 1.61 -7.52 -4.83
N PHE A 168 2.90 -7.87 -4.81
CA PHE A 168 3.47 -8.71 -3.77
C PHE A 168 3.35 -8.06 -2.38
N ARG A 169 3.63 -6.75 -2.28
CA ARG A 169 3.50 -6.03 -1.00
C ARG A 169 2.07 -6.11 -0.46
N ILE A 170 1.04 -5.92 -1.29
CA ILE A 170 -0.36 -6.10 -0.86
C ILE A 170 -0.58 -7.53 -0.37
N PHE A 171 -0.12 -8.54 -1.11
CA PHE A 171 -0.24 -9.94 -0.70
C PHE A 171 0.41 -10.20 0.66
N LYS A 172 1.66 -9.75 0.85
CA LYS A 172 2.39 -9.85 2.12
C LYS A 172 1.60 -9.19 3.25
N HIS A 173 1.11 -7.96 3.06
CA HIS A 173 0.34 -7.24 4.08
C HIS A 173 -0.91 -8.00 4.54
N LEU A 174 -1.61 -8.65 3.62
CA LEU A 174 -2.78 -9.45 3.96
C LEU A 174 -2.42 -10.74 4.69
N CYS A 175 -1.33 -11.42 4.31
CA CYS A 175 -0.87 -12.62 4.99
C CYS A 175 -0.40 -12.34 6.42
N LEU A 176 0.17 -11.16 6.67
CA LEU A 176 0.61 -10.75 8.01
C LEU A 176 -0.56 -10.25 8.87
N GLY A 177 -1.51 -9.51 8.29
CA GLY A 177 -2.71 -9.04 8.98
C GLY A 177 -2.45 -8.02 10.10
N GLY A 178 -3.39 -7.92 11.04
CA GLY A 178 -3.30 -7.13 12.26
C GLY A 178 -2.90 -7.97 13.48
N GLU A 179 -3.09 -7.42 14.68
CA GLU A 179 -2.55 -8.03 15.91
C GLU A 179 -3.27 -9.33 16.33
N LEU A 180 -4.59 -9.39 16.15
CA LEU A 180 -5.39 -10.58 16.44
C LEU A 180 -5.73 -11.35 15.16
N CYS A 181 -4.81 -11.38 14.20
CA CYS A 181 -5.01 -12.03 12.91
C CYS A 181 -5.33 -13.53 13.08
N GLN A 182 -6.50 -13.96 12.60
CA GLN A 182 -6.84 -15.37 12.45
C GLN A 182 -6.44 -15.82 11.05
N TYR A 183 -5.32 -16.53 10.94
CA TYR A 183 -4.76 -16.92 9.64
C TYR A 183 -5.63 -17.94 8.89
N GLU A 184 -5.42 -18.02 7.58
CA GLU A 184 -6.05 -19.01 6.72
C GLU A 184 -5.20 -20.26 6.60
N ASP A 185 -5.86 -21.42 6.53
CA ASP A 185 -5.18 -22.67 6.22
C ASP A 185 -4.83 -22.82 4.74
N THR A 186 -5.32 -21.93 3.87
CA THR A 186 -5.07 -21.95 2.42
C THR A 186 -4.65 -20.58 1.92
N ILE A 187 -3.85 -20.53 0.85
CA ILE A 187 -3.40 -19.26 0.23
C ILE A 187 -4.53 -18.51 -0.50
N ALA A 188 -5.60 -19.21 -0.88
CA ALA A 188 -6.60 -18.70 -1.81
C ALA A 188 -7.30 -17.40 -1.34
N PRO A 189 -7.73 -17.25 -0.07
CA PRO A 189 -8.40 -16.02 0.38
C PRO A 189 -7.46 -14.80 0.30
N TYR A 190 -6.18 -14.96 0.65
CA TYR A 190 -5.19 -13.90 0.52
C TYR A 190 -5.02 -13.46 -0.94
N ALA A 191 -4.74 -14.41 -1.84
CA ALA A 191 -4.53 -14.11 -3.26
C ALA A 191 -5.78 -13.49 -3.94
N GLN A 192 -6.98 -13.94 -3.55
CA GLN A 192 -8.24 -13.40 -4.07
C GLN A 192 -8.47 -11.96 -3.61
N LEU A 193 -8.25 -11.65 -2.32
CA LEU A 193 -8.41 -10.30 -1.82
C LEU A 193 -7.30 -9.37 -2.35
N THR A 194 -6.05 -9.85 -2.48
CA THR A 194 -4.98 -9.11 -3.17
C THR A 194 -5.41 -8.71 -4.57
N LYS A 195 -5.94 -9.65 -5.36
CA LYS A 195 -6.39 -9.39 -6.72
C LYS A 195 -7.50 -8.33 -6.77
N LEU A 196 -8.43 -8.37 -5.81
CA LEU A 196 -9.51 -7.39 -5.72
C LEU A 196 -8.98 -5.99 -5.37
N ILE A 197 -8.14 -5.89 -4.33
CA ILE A 197 -7.49 -4.63 -3.92
C ILE A 197 -6.69 -4.06 -5.09
N TYR A 198 -5.85 -4.88 -5.73
CA TYR A 198 -5.01 -4.44 -6.84
C TYR A 198 -5.86 -3.89 -8.01
N LYS A 199 -6.96 -4.56 -8.35
CA LYS A 199 -7.90 -4.09 -9.39
C LYS A 199 -8.63 -2.79 -9.03
N ASP A 200 -8.99 -2.60 -7.77
CA ASP A 200 -9.66 -1.38 -7.32
C ASP A 200 -8.72 -0.18 -7.33
N LEU A 201 -7.45 -0.40 -7.00
CA LEU A 201 -6.48 0.67 -6.76
C LEU A 201 -5.65 1.03 -8.00
N ILE A 202 -5.25 0.05 -8.80
CA ILE A 202 -4.32 0.24 -9.92
C ILE A 202 -5.06 0.43 -11.23
N SER A 203 -4.65 1.45 -11.98
CA SER A 203 -5.14 1.70 -13.32
C SER A 203 -4.19 1.15 -14.36
N VAL A 204 -4.76 0.49 -15.36
CA VAL A 204 -4.05 -0.06 -16.52
C VAL A 204 -4.58 0.58 -17.80
N GLN A 205 -3.75 0.63 -18.82
CA GLN A 205 -4.14 1.01 -20.16
C GLN A 205 -3.82 -0.11 -21.15
N LYS A 206 -4.59 -0.16 -22.22
CA LYS A 206 -4.29 -1.01 -23.35
C LYS A 206 -3.59 -0.17 -24.41
N ASP A 207 -2.42 -0.61 -24.83
CA ASP A 207 -1.70 -0.01 -25.93
C ASP A 207 -2.45 -0.27 -27.25
N PRO A 208 -2.82 0.77 -28.02
CA PRO A 208 -3.61 0.60 -29.24
C PRO A 208 -2.89 -0.17 -30.36
N GLN A 209 -1.56 -0.20 -30.36
CA GLN A 209 -0.76 -0.79 -31.44
C GLN A 209 -0.37 -2.24 -31.14
N SER A 210 0.22 -2.47 -29.97
CA SER A 210 0.68 -3.78 -29.51
C SER A 210 -0.42 -4.63 -28.87
N MET A 211 -1.57 -4.02 -28.56
CA MET A 211 -2.68 -4.63 -27.81
C MET A 211 -2.29 -5.12 -26.40
N GLY A 212 -1.07 -4.82 -25.94
CA GLY A 212 -0.56 -5.13 -24.62
C GLY A 212 -1.22 -4.25 -23.54
N ILE A 213 -1.34 -4.79 -22.33
CA ILE A 213 -1.85 -4.05 -21.17
C ILE A 213 -0.65 -3.62 -20.32
N SER A 214 -0.59 -2.35 -19.95
CA SER A 214 0.45 -1.81 -19.08
C SER A 214 -0.14 -1.05 -17.89
N VAL A 215 0.56 -1.07 -16.76
CA VAL A 215 0.21 -0.24 -15.60
C VAL A 215 0.49 1.22 -15.91
N VAL A 216 -0.41 2.08 -15.44
CA VAL A 216 -0.35 3.54 -15.59
C VAL A 216 -0.08 4.24 -14.26
N SER A 217 -0.54 3.65 -13.17
CA SER A 217 -0.40 4.22 -11.84
C SER A 217 1.05 4.23 -11.37
N THR A 218 1.47 5.33 -10.73
CA THR A 218 2.73 5.41 -9.97
C THR A 218 2.44 5.15 -8.51
N VAL A 219 3.18 4.24 -7.87
CA VAL A 219 2.98 3.89 -6.46
C VAL A 219 4.14 4.40 -5.62
N LEU A 220 3.82 5.14 -4.55
CA LEU A 220 4.77 5.75 -3.64
C LEU A 220 4.49 5.24 -2.23
N LYS A 221 5.39 4.50 -1.60
CA LYS A 221 5.31 4.24 -0.16
C LYS A 221 5.72 5.53 0.55
N VAL A 222 4.89 5.97 1.49
CA VAL A 222 5.06 7.25 2.17
C VAL A 222 5.09 7.08 3.68
N CYS A 223 5.95 7.86 4.34
CA CYS A 223 6.00 7.99 5.78
C CYS A 223 6.14 9.47 6.11
N ALA A 224 5.22 10.04 6.87
CA ALA A 224 5.31 11.44 7.30
C ALA A 224 5.95 11.50 8.68
N GLN A 225 6.85 12.47 8.87
CA GLN A 225 7.54 12.68 10.14
C GLN A 225 7.24 14.05 10.73
N ASP A 226 7.10 14.08 12.05
CA ASP A 226 7.10 15.29 12.87
C ASP A 226 8.36 15.36 13.75
N GLU A 227 8.42 16.32 14.66
CA GLU A 227 9.55 16.52 15.58
C GLU A 227 9.89 15.31 16.47
N THR A 228 8.94 14.38 16.63
CA THR A 228 9.11 13.16 17.44
C THR A 228 9.36 11.91 16.59
N GLY A 229 9.53 12.06 15.27
CA GLY A 229 9.78 10.97 14.33
C GLY A 229 8.55 10.63 13.48
N SER A 230 8.44 9.37 13.05
CA SER A 230 7.30 8.89 12.25
C SER A 230 5.97 9.20 12.94
N CYS A 231 5.06 9.85 12.23
CA CYS A 231 3.76 10.27 12.74
C CYS A 231 2.57 9.80 11.88
N TYR A 232 2.81 9.46 10.62
CA TYR A 232 1.81 8.90 9.71
C TYR A 232 2.40 7.76 8.87
N PRO A 233 1.70 6.62 8.75
CA PRO A 233 0.33 6.33 9.22
C PRO A 233 0.23 6.02 10.73
N GLY A 234 1.35 5.80 11.40
CA GLY A 234 1.42 5.57 12.84
C GLY A 234 2.86 5.74 13.33
N ARG A 235 3.05 5.73 14.65
CA ARG A 235 4.39 5.82 15.26
C ARG A 235 5.11 4.47 15.39
N GLY A 236 4.35 3.38 15.27
CA GLY A 236 4.90 2.04 15.35
C GLY A 236 5.74 1.71 14.11
N ASP A 237 6.75 0.86 14.31
CA ASP A 237 7.69 0.40 13.28
C ASP A 237 7.31 -1.00 12.77
N GLU A 238 6.10 -1.47 13.07
CA GLU A 238 5.64 -2.77 12.60
C GLU A 238 5.47 -2.73 11.09
N GLU A 239 5.99 -3.74 10.37
CA GLU A 239 5.97 -3.78 8.91
C GLU A 239 4.54 -3.73 8.33
N GLN A 240 3.55 -4.20 9.10
CA GLN A 240 2.14 -4.13 8.73
C GLN A 240 1.59 -2.70 8.77
N THR A 241 2.27 -1.75 9.41
CA THR A 241 1.94 -0.32 9.37
C THR A 241 2.49 0.28 8.06
N PHE A 242 1.61 0.65 7.14
CA PHE A 242 2.02 1.16 5.82
C PHE A 242 1.09 2.25 5.29
N ALA A 243 1.63 3.10 4.41
CA ALA A 243 0.85 4.03 3.60
C ALA A 243 1.43 4.11 2.19
N TYR A 244 0.55 4.12 1.19
CA TYR A 244 0.88 4.25 -0.22
C TYR A 244 0.05 5.36 -0.85
N LEU A 245 0.71 6.27 -1.57
CA LEU A 245 0.07 7.13 -2.55
C LEU A 245 0.11 6.45 -3.91
N ILE A 246 -1.06 6.21 -4.50
CA ILE A 246 -1.22 5.63 -5.82
C ILE A 246 -1.75 6.72 -6.74
N VAL A 247 -0.88 7.21 -7.63
CA VAL A 247 -1.14 8.36 -8.49
C VAL A 247 -1.50 7.88 -9.89
N ASP A 248 -2.69 8.24 -10.37
CA ASP A 248 -3.11 8.10 -11.76
C ASP A 248 -2.97 9.47 -12.46
N PRO A 249 -1.94 9.65 -13.31
CA PRO A 249 -1.69 10.94 -13.95
C PRO A 249 -2.75 11.33 -14.98
N PHE A 250 -3.45 10.37 -15.58
CA PHE A 250 -4.44 10.64 -16.63
C PHE A 250 -5.79 10.99 -16.04
N LYS A 251 -6.22 10.28 -14.99
CA LYS A 251 -7.44 10.63 -14.24
C LYS A 251 -7.23 11.84 -13.31
N ARG A 252 -5.97 12.23 -13.10
CA ARG A 252 -5.56 13.22 -12.09
C ARG A 252 -6.12 12.90 -10.71
N HIS A 253 -6.03 11.62 -10.34
CA HIS A 253 -6.48 11.12 -9.06
C HIS A 253 -5.29 10.56 -8.28
N VAL A 254 -5.25 10.83 -6.98
CA VAL A 254 -4.37 10.14 -6.04
C VAL A 254 -5.22 9.39 -5.02
N CYS A 255 -4.84 8.15 -4.76
CA CYS A 255 -5.41 7.31 -3.73
C CYS A 255 -4.40 7.14 -2.61
N LEU A 256 -4.80 7.47 -1.39
CA LEU A 256 -4.07 7.17 -0.17
C LEU A 256 -4.60 5.85 0.39
N PHE A 257 -3.81 4.78 0.28
CA PHE A 257 -4.10 3.46 0.81
C PHE A 257 -3.19 3.18 2.01
N TYR A 258 -3.74 2.93 3.19
CA TYR A 258 -2.96 2.79 4.40
C TYR A 258 -3.56 1.81 5.40
N HIS A 259 -2.70 1.33 6.31
CA HIS A 259 -3.05 0.47 7.43
C HIS A 259 -2.18 0.81 8.64
N CYS A 260 -2.76 0.73 9.84
CA CYS A 260 -2.04 0.89 11.11
C CYS A 260 -2.13 -0.40 11.92
N TYR A 261 -0.99 -1.04 12.23
CA TYR A 261 -0.95 -2.29 12.98
C TYR A 261 -1.65 -2.19 14.36
N GLY A 262 -2.32 -3.27 14.75
CA GLY A 262 -2.98 -3.48 16.03
C GLY A 262 -4.32 -4.19 15.90
N VAL A 263 -5.16 -4.13 16.94
CA VAL A 263 -6.49 -4.77 16.98
C VAL A 263 -7.58 -4.02 16.20
N GLY A 264 -8.07 -4.61 15.10
CA GLY A 264 -9.17 -4.09 14.29
C GLY A 264 -10.58 -4.23 14.90
N SER A 265 -11.60 -3.80 14.16
CA SER A 265 -13.01 -3.98 14.52
C SER A 265 -13.47 -5.42 14.36
N PHE A 266 -14.28 -5.91 15.30
CA PHE A 266 -14.95 -7.22 15.25
C PHE A 266 -16.45 -7.11 14.93
N THR A 267 -16.86 -5.99 14.35
CA THR A 267 -18.25 -5.72 13.97
C THR A 267 -18.28 -5.11 12.58
N LEU A 268 -19.14 -5.67 11.73
CA LEU A 268 -19.42 -5.23 10.35
C LEU A 268 -20.49 -4.14 10.32
#